data_AF-A0AAT9HX07-F1
#
_entry.id   AF-A0AAT9HX07-F1
#
_cell.length_a   1.000
_cell.length_b   1.000
_cell.length_c   1.000
_cell.angle_alpha   90.00
_cell.angle_beta   90.00
_cell.angle_gamma   90.00
#
_symmetry.space_group_name_H-M   'P 1'
#
loop_
_entity.id
_entity.type
_entity.pdbx_description
1 polymer ?
#
loop_
_entity_poly.entity_id
_entity_poly.type
_entity_poly.pdbx_seq_one_letter_code
_entity_poly.pdbx_strand_id
1 'polypeptide(L)'
;MAENSDSLWNGAIEAHDYRDATASYHSAVFEQYKLCVEMADRVSSRRNLANTFFLTLHSSLLVFLGAWFTQGSHRRVPVALGLGALLVLLGMCAAWWFTVRSYQQLNRGKFEVIGALEERLPARAFVVAEWRALGEGKDWRVYIPLSRVERWIPLLFAVAYILGFSAAAL
;
A
#
# COMPACT_ATOMS: atom_id res chain seq x y z
N MET A 1 20.68 0.27 -4.19
CA MET A 1 20.29 0.57 -5.59
C MET A 1 21.17 -0.21 -6.57
N ALA A 2 22.50 -0.29 -6.38
CA ALA A 2 23.40 -1.07 -7.24
C ALA A 2 23.01 -2.56 -7.40
N GLU A 3 22.58 -3.23 -6.32
CA GLU A 3 22.32 -4.68 -6.31
C GLU A 3 21.17 -5.14 -7.23
N ASN A 4 20.22 -4.27 -7.56
CA ASN A 4 19.08 -4.60 -8.44
C ASN A 4 19.33 -4.19 -9.91
N SER A 5 20.36 -3.38 -10.18
CA SER A 5 20.77 -3.04 -11.55
C SER A 5 21.38 -4.26 -12.25
N ASP A 6 22.19 -5.04 -11.53
CA ASP A 6 22.92 -6.17 -12.12
C ASP A 6 21.99 -7.33 -12.51
N SER A 7 20.85 -7.50 -11.84
CA SER A 7 19.84 -8.52 -12.16
C SER A 7 18.78 -8.04 -13.16
N LEU A 8 18.67 -6.73 -13.39
CA LEU A 8 17.68 -6.15 -14.29
C LEU A 8 18.04 -6.35 -15.77
N TRP A 9 19.32 -6.15 -16.11
CA TRP A 9 19.76 -6.10 -17.49
C TRP A 9 20.11 -7.49 -18.02
N ASN A 10 19.45 -7.88 -19.11
CA ASN A 10 19.77 -9.13 -19.80
C ASN A 10 21.08 -8.98 -20.59
N GLY A 11 22.18 -9.56 -20.10
CA GLY A 11 23.47 -9.56 -20.79
C GLY A 11 23.52 -10.37 -22.09
N ALA A 12 22.47 -11.14 -22.41
CA ALA A 12 22.36 -11.87 -23.68
C ALA A 12 21.69 -11.08 -24.79
N ILE A 13 21.15 -9.88 -24.50
CA ILE A 13 20.48 -9.02 -25.49
C ILE A 13 21.07 -7.61 -25.40
N GLU A 14 21.83 -7.24 -26.41
CA GLU A 14 22.49 -5.95 -26.55
C GLU A 14 21.89 -5.12 -27.69
N ALA A 15 22.31 -3.87 -27.80
CA ALA A 15 21.83 -2.99 -28.87
C ALA A 15 22.11 -3.56 -30.27
N HIS A 16 23.23 -4.25 -30.46
CA HIS A 16 23.63 -4.79 -31.77
C HIS A 16 22.73 -5.94 -32.26
N ASP A 17 21.92 -6.55 -31.39
CA ASP A 17 20.97 -7.61 -31.75
C ASP A 17 19.71 -7.06 -32.47
N TYR A 18 19.54 -5.74 -32.53
CA TYR A 18 18.41 -5.08 -33.15
C TYR A 18 18.73 -4.60 -34.58
N ARG A 19 17.72 -4.66 -35.47
CA ARG A 19 17.82 -4.21 -36.87
C ARG A 19 18.32 -2.76 -37.01
N ASP A 20 17.80 -1.86 -36.17
CA ASP A 20 18.29 -0.48 -36.01
C ASP A 20 18.87 -0.33 -34.61
N ALA A 21 20.10 -0.81 -34.45
CA ALA A 21 20.71 -1.20 -33.18
C ALA A 21 20.37 -0.28 -32.00
N THR A 22 20.79 0.98 -32.07
CA THR A 22 20.65 1.93 -30.95
C THR A 22 19.21 2.41 -30.79
N ALA A 23 18.54 2.81 -31.87
CA ALA A 23 17.21 3.41 -31.80
C ALA A 23 16.15 2.42 -31.32
N SER A 24 16.18 1.18 -31.84
CA SER A 24 15.22 0.13 -31.47
C SER A 24 15.44 -0.35 -30.04
N TYR A 25 16.69 -0.46 -29.60
CA TYR A 25 17.02 -0.83 -28.23
C TYR A 25 16.52 0.20 -27.21
N HIS A 26 16.80 1.49 -27.44
CA HIS A 26 16.31 2.56 -26.56
C HIS A 26 14.77 2.64 -26.55
N SER A 27 14.13 2.40 -27.69
CA SER A 27 12.67 2.30 -27.77
C SER A 27 12.13 1.15 -26.91
N ALA A 28 12.75 -0.03 -26.97
CA ALA A 28 12.35 -1.17 -26.15
C ALA A 28 12.50 -0.89 -24.64
N VAL A 29 13.61 -0.27 -24.22
CA VAL A 29 13.82 0.16 -22.82
C VAL A 29 12.76 1.17 -22.39
N PHE A 30 12.45 2.15 -23.24
CA PHE A 30 11.45 3.16 -22.95
C PHE A 30 10.03 2.57 -22.84
N GLU A 31 9.67 1.61 -23.69
CA GLU A 31 8.38 0.92 -23.60
C GLU A 31 8.28 0.05 -22.33
N GLN A 32 9.35 -0.66 -21.94
CA GLN A 32 9.39 -1.36 -20.67
C GLN A 32 9.21 -0.41 -19.48
N TYR A 33 9.90 0.74 -19.50
CA TYR A 33 9.74 1.77 -18.49
C TYR A 33 8.30 2.27 -18.38
N LYS A 34 7.64 2.60 -19.51
CA LYS A 34 6.23 3.04 -19.52
C LYS A 34 5.31 1.98 -18.92
N LEU A 35 5.47 0.72 -19.30
CA LEU A 35 4.70 -0.38 -18.76
C LEU A 35 4.94 -0.55 -17.24
N CYS A 36 6.18 -0.44 -16.78
CA CYS A 36 6.52 -0.53 -15.36
C CYS A 36 5.88 0.61 -14.55
N VAL A 37 5.94 1.85 -15.05
CA VAL A 37 5.31 3.03 -14.43
C VAL A 37 3.81 2.86 -14.36
N GLU A 38 3.16 2.45 -15.46
CA GLU A 38 1.72 2.20 -15.49
C GLU A 38 1.33 1.09 -14.50
N MET A 39 2.10 0.00 -14.42
CA MET A 39 1.86 -1.05 -13.44
C MET A 39 2.04 -0.59 -12.00
N ALA A 40 2.98 0.32 -11.72
CA ALA A 40 3.15 0.91 -10.38
C ALA A 40 1.93 1.75 -9.99
N ASP A 41 1.42 2.58 -10.91
CA ASP A 41 0.19 3.34 -10.69
C ASP A 41 -1.03 2.43 -10.47
N ARG A 42 -1.20 1.38 -11.29
CA ARG A 42 -2.26 0.38 -11.11
C ARG A 42 -2.19 -0.35 -9.76
N VAL A 43 -0.98 -0.54 -9.20
CA VAL A 43 -0.83 -1.12 -7.84
C VAL A 43 -1.26 -0.10 -6.78
N SER A 44 -0.91 1.18 -6.96
CA SER A 44 -1.35 2.27 -6.08
C SER A 44 -2.89 2.38 -6.05
N SER A 45 -3.55 2.31 -7.21
CA SER A 45 -5.01 2.36 -7.28
C SER A 45 -5.68 1.14 -6.63
N ARG A 46 -5.12 -0.07 -6.80
CA ARG A 46 -5.57 -1.28 -6.07
C ARG A 46 -5.43 -1.14 -4.55
N ARG A 47 -4.34 -0.53 -4.07
CA ARG A 47 -4.17 -0.24 -2.63
C ARG A 47 -5.27 0.69 -2.13
N ASN A 48 -5.56 1.75 -2.87
CA ASN A 48 -6.62 2.70 -2.50
C ASN A 48 -8.00 2.02 -2.45
N LEU A 49 -8.31 1.17 -3.42
CA LEU A 49 -9.55 0.39 -3.43
C LEU A 49 -9.65 -0.53 -2.21
N ALA A 50 -8.56 -1.25 -1.86
CA ALA A 50 -8.53 -2.09 -0.67
C ALA A 50 -8.75 -1.27 0.61
N ASN A 51 -8.15 -0.09 0.71
CA ASN A 51 -8.36 0.81 1.85
C ASN A 51 -9.81 1.26 1.99
N THR A 52 -10.42 1.70 0.88
CA THR A 52 -11.83 2.11 0.87
C THR A 52 -12.75 0.97 1.26
N PHE A 53 -12.49 -0.25 0.79
CA PHE A 53 -13.23 -1.45 1.17
C PHE A 53 -13.19 -1.68 2.69
N PHE A 54 -12.00 -1.76 3.29
CA PHE A 54 -11.86 -2.00 4.73
C PHE A 54 -12.43 -0.85 5.57
N LEU A 55 -12.20 0.40 5.16
CA LEU A 55 -12.75 1.57 5.83
C LEU A 55 -14.28 1.52 5.86
N THR A 56 -14.91 1.20 4.72
CA THR A 56 -16.37 1.09 4.61
C THR A 56 -16.88 -0.04 5.49
N LEU A 57 -16.28 -1.23 5.39
CA LEU A 57 -16.65 -2.40 6.18
C LEU A 57 -16.58 -2.13 7.70
N HIS A 58 -15.47 -1.58 8.17
CA HIS A 58 -15.28 -1.29 9.59
C HIS A 58 -16.15 -0.13 10.08
N SER A 59 -16.40 0.89 9.26
CA SER A 59 -17.32 1.98 9.60
C SER A 59 -18.75 1.49 9.72
N SER A 60 -19.23 0.67 8.77
CA SER A 60 -20.56 0.04 8.85
C SER A 60 -20.69 -0.87 10.08
N LEU A 61 -19.65 -1.64 10.41
CA LEU A 61 -19.62 -2.45 11.62
C LEU A 61 -19.70 -1.59 12.90
N LEU A 62 -18.99 -0.47 12.97
CA LEU A 62 -19.09 0.43 14.13
C LEU A 62 -20.48 1.02 14.29
N VAL A 63 -21.11 1.48 13.20
CA VAL A 63 -22.49 1.99 13.24
C VAL A 63 -23.45 0.91 13.69
N PHE A 64 -23.34 -0.30 13.14
CA PHE A 64 -24.16 -1.45 13.52
C PHE A 64 -23.99 -1.79 15.00
N LEU A 65 -22.75 -1.89 15.49
CA LEU A 65 -22.46 -2.18 16.90
C LEU A 65 -22.97 -1.07 17.82
N GLY A 66 -22.78 0.20 17.46
CA GLY A 66 -23.28 1.34 18.23
C GLY A 66 -24.80 1.34 18.34
N ALA A 67 -25.49 1.16 17.21
CA ALA A 67 -26.95 1.05 17.18
C ALA A 67 -27.44 -0.16 17.97
N TRP A 68 -26.75 -1.30 17.85
CA TRP A 68 -27.02 -2.49 18.65
C TRP A 68 -26.99 -2.11 20.13
N PHE A 69 -25.85 -1.65 20.66
CA PHE A 69 -25.67 -1.31 22.09
C PHE A 69 -26.73 -0.38 22.69
N THR A 70 -27.33 0.52 21.90
CA THR A 70 -28.38 1.45 22.40
C THR A 70 -29.74 0.80 22.65
N GLN A 71 -30.02 -0.41 22.14
CA GLN A 71 -31.35 -1.03 22.22
C GLN A 71 -31.70 -1.65 23.58
N GLY A 72 -30.84 -1.53 24.61
CA GLY A 72 -31.15 -1.86 26.02
C GLY A 72 -31.45 -3.35 26.32
N SER A 73 -31.58 -4.20 25.31
CA SER A 73 -32.01 -5.60 25.40
C SER A 73 -30.84 -6.61 25.36
N HIS A 74 -29.59 -6.14 25.53
CA HIS A 74 -28.40 -7.01 25.57
C HIS A 74 -28.28 -7.70 26.93
N ARG A 75 -29.26 -8.55 27.21
CA ARG A 75 -29.22 -9.51 28.30
C ARG A 75 -28.02 -10.44 28.06
N ARG A 76 -26.89 -10.11 28.72
CA ARG A 76 -25.70 -10.95 28.91
C ARG A 76 -25.28 -11.75 27.68
N VAL A 77 -24.68 -11.10 26.68
CA VAL A 77 -23.86 -11.83 25.70
C VAL A 77 -22.79 -12.59 26.50
N PRO A 78 -22.69 -13.92 26.38
CA PRO A 78 -21.65 -14.68 27.08
C PRO A 78 -20.27 -14.09 26.78
N VAL A 79 -19.46 -13.86 27.81
CA VAL A 79 -18.12 -13.26 27.66
C VAL A 79 -17.29 -13.98 26.62
N ALA A 80 -17.39 -15.32 26.55
CA ALA A 80 -16.71 -16.13 25.54
C ALA A 80 -17.12 -15.78 24.09
N LEU A 81 -18.41 -15.53 23.85
CA LEU A 81 -18.90 -15.10 22.52
C LEU A 81 -18.44 -13.68 22.19
N GLY A 82 -18.45 -12.77 23.18
CA GLY A 82 -17.93 -11.42 23.00
C GLY A 82 -16.43 -11.40 22.70
N LEU A 83 -15.64 -12.22 23.40
CA LEU A 83 -14.21 -12.39 23.13
C LEU A 83 -13.97 -12.98 21.73
N GLY A 84 -14.76 -13.99 21.33
CA GLY A 84 -14.70 -14.54 19.98
C GLY A 84 -14.95 -13.48 18.90
N ALA A 85 -15.99 -12.66 19.07
CA ALA A 85 -16.29 -11.55 18.16
C ALA A 85 -15.17 -10.50 18.13
N LEU A 86 -14.61 -10.13 19.29
CA LEU A 86 -13.48 -9.21 19.38
C LEU A 86 -12.26 -9.74 18.62
N LEU A 87 -11.91 -11.02 18.81
CA LEU A 87 -10.78 -11.64 18.10
C LEU A 87 -10.97 -11.62 16.59
N VAL A 88 -12.19 -11.86 16.10
CA VAL A 88 -12.50 -11.76 14.66
C VAL A 88 -12.32 -10.32 14.17
N LEU A 89 -12.84 -9.32 14.89
CA LEU A 89 -12.70 -7.91 14.52
C LEU A 89 -11.23 -7.46 14.50
N LEU A 90 -10.45 -7.87 15.50
CA LEU A 90 -9.01 -7.60 15.55
C LEU A 90 -8.26 -8.33 14.44
N GLY A 91 -8.66 -9.56 14.10
CA GLY A 91 -8.15 -10.30 12.95
C GLY A 91 -8.41 -9.57 11.62
N MET A 92 -9.59 -8.97 11.45
CA MET A 92 -9.90 -8.12 10.30
C MET A 92 -9.02 -6.87 10.24
N CYS A 93 -8.79 -6.19 11.37
CA CYS A 93 -7.87 -5.05 11.43
C CYS A 93 -6.43 -5.46 11.08
N ALA A 94 -5.98 -6.62 11.56
CA ALA A 94 -4.67 -7.17 11.20
C ALA A 94 -4.59 -7.48 9.69
N ALA A 95 -5.61 -8.12 9.12
CA ALA A 95 -5.69 -8.40 7.69
C ALA A 95 -5.64 -7.13 6.85
N TRP A 96 -6.33 -6.06 7.27
CA TRP A 96 -6.24 -4.75 6.63
C TRP A 96 -4.81 -4.21 6.66
N TRP A 97 -4.18 -4.19 7.84
CA TRP A 97 -2.80 -3.73 8.00
C TRP A 97 -1.82 -4.49 7.09
N PHE A 98 -1.90 -5.83 7.06
CA PHE A 98 -1.04 -6.66 6.22
C PHE A 98 -1.27 -6.42 4.72
N THR A 99 -2.53 -6.23 4.32
CA THR A 99 -2.88 -5.93 2.92
C THR A 99 -2.23 -4.63 2.46
N VAL A 100 -2.37 -3.57 3.26
CA VAL A 100 -1.75 -2.27 2.96
C VAL A 100 -0.24 -2.37 2.92
N ARG A 101 0.37 -3.08 3.88
CA ARG A 101 1.81 -3.29 3.95
C ARG A 101 2.33 -4.06 2.72
N SER A 102 1.62 -5.09 2.28
CA SER A 102 1.98 -5.89 1.10
C SER A 102 2.02 -5.02 -0.16
N TYR A 103 1.00 -4.18 -0.37
CA TYR A 103 0.98 -3.24 -1.50
C TYR A 103 2.13 -2.23 -1.43
N GLN A 104 2.47 -1.73 -0.24
CA GLN A 104 3.60 -0.80 -0.06
C GLN A 104 4.95 -1.47 -0.41
N GLN A 105 5.16 -2.72 0.02
CA GLN A 105 6.37 -3.48 -0.29
C GLN A 105 6.49 -3.75 -1.79
N LEU A 106 5.40 -4.18 -2.43
CA LEU A 106 5.37 -4.43 -3.87
C LEU A 106 5.67 -3.15 -4.66
N ASN A 107 5.07 -2.03 -4.26
CA ASN A 107 5.27 -0.76 -4.94
C ASN A 107 6.71 -0.26 -4.80
N ARG A 108 7.33 -0.43 -3.62
CA ARG A 108 8.73 -0.11 -3.41
C ARG A 108 9.64 -0.88 -4.36
N GLY A 109 9.44 -2.20 -4.50
CA GLY A 109 10.20 -3.01 -5.44
C GLY A 109 10.02 -2.57 -6.90
N LYS A 110 8.79 -2.19 -7.29
CA LYS A 110 8.51 -1.64 -8.63
C LYS A 110 9.25 -0.32 -8.88
N PHE A 111 9.28 0.59 -7.91
CA PHE A 111 10.01 1.86 -8.04
C PHE A 111 11.53 1.67 -8.10
N GLU A 112 12.08 0.63 -7.48
CA GLU A 112 13.50 0.29 -7.65
C GLU A 112 13.82 -0.14 -9.09
N VAL A 113 12.97 -0.97 -9.70
CA VAL A 113 13.10 -1.37 -11.11
C VAL A 113 12.93 -0.17 -12.05
N ILE A 114 11.92 0.68 -11.82
CA ILE A 114 11.71 1.91 -12.59
C ILE A 114 12.94 2.82 -12.52
N GLY A 115 13.52 2.98 -11.33
CA GLY A 115 14.70 3.81 -11.14
C GLY A 115 15.92 3.31 -11.90
N ALA A 116 16.13 1.99 -11.90
CA ALA A 116 17.20 1.39 -12.69
C ALA A 116 16.97 1.55 -14.21
N LEU A 117 15.72 1.46 -14.69
CA LEU A 117 15.39 1.78 -16.09
C LEU A 117 15.63 3.27 -16.41
N GLU A 118 15.32 4.19 -15.50
CA GLU A 118 15.57 5.63 -15.67
C GLU A 118 17.05 5.97 -15.84
N GLU A 119 17.99 5.14 -15.35
CA GLU A 119 19.43 5.38 -15.54
C GLU A 119 19.86 5.33 -17.00
N ARG A 120 19.10 4.63 -17.87
CA ARG A 120 19.34 4.56 -19.33
C ARG A 120 18.49 5.54 -20.13
N LEU A 121 17.63 6.33 -19.47
CA LEU A 121 16.80 7.33 -20.11
C LEU A 121 17.41 8.74 -19.95
N PRO A 122 17.08 9.69 -20.85
CA PRO A 122 17.62 11.06 -20.76
C PRO A 122 17.24 11.81 -19.47
N ALA A 123 16.13 11.42 -18.82
CA ALA A 123 15.62 12.04 -17.62
C ALA A 123 15.26 11.00 -16.56
N ARG A 124 15.56 11.33 -15.29
CA ARG A 124 15.21 10.54 -14.09
C ARG A 124 14.03 11.17 -13.36
N ALA A 125 12.89 11.18 -14.04
CA ALA A 125 11.75 12.02 -13.69
C ALA A 125 11.12 11.63 -12.35
N PHE A 126 10.91 10.35 -12.09
CA PHE A 126 10.16 9.88 -10.93
C PHE A 126 11.07 9.56 -9.74
N VAL A 127 12.06 8.69 -9.94
CA VAL A 127 12.81 8.15 -8.78
C VAL A 127 13.74 9.19 -8.17
N VAL A 128 14.28 10.09 -8.99
CA VAL A 128 15.19 11.15 -8.53
C VAL A 128 14.48 12.50 -8.46
N ALA A 129 13.96 13.02 -9.57
CA ALA A 129 13.48 14.40 -9.62
C ALA A 129 12.21 14.62 -8.78
N GLU A 130 11.19 13.78 -8.91
CA GLU A 130 9.97 13.86 -8.10
C GLU A 130 10.28 13.63 -6.62
N TRP A 131 11.03 12.59 -6.27
CA TRP A 131 11.37 12.32 -4.86
C TRP A 131 12.15 13.47 -4.21
N ARG A 132 13.05 14.12 -4.96
CA ARG A 132 13.77 15.30 -4.49
C ARG A 132 12.87 16.52 -4.36
N ALA A 133 11.94 16.72 -5.29
CA ALA A 133 10.93 17.78 -5.20
C ALA A 133 10.00 17.59 -3.98
N LEU A 134 9.73 16.34 -3.59
CA LEU A 134 9.00 15.98 -2.37
C LEU A 134 9.85 16.06 -1.09
N GLY A 135 11.05 16.63 -1.15
CA GLY A 135 11.91 16.82 0.01
C GLY A 135 12.52 15.53 0.56
N GLU A 136 12.58 14.47 -0.25
CA GLU A 136 13.21 13.17 0.07
C GLU A 136 12.66 12.53 1.37
N GLY A 137 11.44 12.89 1.78
CA GLY A 137 10.84 12.44 3.03
C GLY A 137 11.45 13.03 4.31
N LYS A 138 12.32 14.04 4.19
CA LYS A 138 12.98 14.72 5.33
C LYS A 138 12.07 15.74 6.01
N ASP A 139 11.22 16.41 5.23
CA ASP A 139 10.30 17.42 5.76
C ASP A 139 8.84 16.97 5.63
N TRP A 140 8.19 16.75 6.78
CA TRP A 140 6.78 16.39 6.86
C TRP A 140 5.84 17.50 6.37
N ARG A 141 6.32 18.76 6.34
CA ARG A 141 5.54 19.89 5.83
C ARG A 141 5.49 19.91 4.30
N VAL A 142 6.48 19.33 3.65
CA VAL A 142 6.56 19.22 2.19
C VAL A 142 5.78 18.00 1.70
N TYR A 143 5.97 16.84 2.33
CA TYR A 143 5.27 15.63 1.94
C TYR A 143 5.00 14.70 3.13
N ILE A 144 3.73 14.36 3.34
CA ILE A 144 3.30 13.31 4.27
C ILE A 144 2.97 12.07 3.44
N PRO A 145 3.74 10.98 3.56
CA PRO A 145 3.42 9.75 2.87
C PRO A 145 2.06 9.22 3.33
N LEU A 146 1.13 9.06 2.39
CA LEU A 146 -0.20 8.51 2.65
C LEU A 146 -0.12 7.13 3.35
N SER A 147 0.94 6.37 3.04
CA SER A 147 1.28 5.10 3.69
C SER A 147 1.43 5.18 5.21
N ARG A 148 1.80 6.34 5.76
CA ARG A 148 1.87 6.57 7.21
C ARG A 148 0.46 6.67 7.78
N VAL A 149 -0.42 7.44 7.14
CA VAL A 149 -1.81 7.63 7.58
C VAL A 149 -2.59 6.33 7.48
N GLU A 150 -2.53 5.64 6.34
CA GLU A 150 -3.25 4.37 6.09
C GLU A 150 -2.93 3.29 7.13
N ARG A 151 -1.70 3.29 7.68
CA ARG A 151 -1.30 2.35 8.74
C ARG A 151 -2.01 2.63 10.07
N TRP A 152 -2.19 3.89 10.44
CA TRP A 152 -2.82 4.22 11.73
C TRP A 152 -4.31 3.89 11.78
N ILE A 153 -4.99 3.85 10.64
CA ILE A 153 -6.45 3.65 10.60
C ILE A 153 -6.87 2.28 11.18
N PRO A 154 -6.31 1.12 10.76
CA PRO A 154 -6.63 -0.16 11.39
C PRO A 154 -6.42 -0.18 12.91
N LEU A 155 -5.38 0.51 13.41
CA LEU A 155 -5.10 0.60 14.84
C LEU A 155 -6.19 1.38 15.58
N LEU A 156 -6.69 2.49 15.01
CA LEU A 156 -7.79 3.26 15.60
C LEU A 156 -9.06 2.42 15.73
N PHE A 157 -9.40 1.62 14.70
CA PHE A 157 -10.54 0.70 14.77
C PHE A 157 -10.32 -0.41 15.81
N ALA A 158 -9.12 -0.99 15.86
CA ALA A 158 -8.78 -2.00 16.86
C ALA A 158 -8.95 -1.46 18.30
N VAL A 159 -8.47 -0.25 18.58
CA VAL A 159 -8.65 0.43 19.87
C VAL A 159 -10.14 0.66 20.15
N ALA A 160 -10.91 1.14 19.17
CA ALA A 160 -12.35 1.34 19.33
C ALA A 160 -13.09 0.04 19.70
N TYR A 161 -12.74 -1.08 19.06
CA TYR A 161 -13.34 -2.38 19.38
C TYR A 161 -12.98 -2.89 20.78
N ILE A 162 -11.72 -2.71 21.21
CA ILE A 162 -11.28 -3.07 22.56
C ILE A 162 -12.03 -2.24 23.62
N LEU A 163 -12.16 -0.92 23.40
CA LEU A 163 -12.91 -0.05 24.30
C LEU A 163 -14.38 -0.43 24.36
N GLY A 164 -15.01 -0.69 23.21
CA GLY A 164 -16.41 -1.13 23.14
C GLY A 164 -16.65 -2.46 23.87
N PHE A 165 -15.75 -3.43 23.69
CA PHE A 165 -15.83 -4.71 24.42
C PHE A 165 -15.64 -4.53 25.92
N SER A 166 -14.67 -3.71 26.35
CA SER A 166 -14.40 -3.45 27.77
C SER A 166 -15.59 -2.78 28.46
N ALA A 167 -16.21 -1.80 27.79
CA ALA A 167 -17.41 -1.13 28.30
C ALA A 167 -18.62 -2.06 28.40
N ALA A 168 -18.72 -3.07 27.53
CA ALA A 168 -19.80 -4.07 27.55
C ALA A 168 -19.55 -5.21 28.56
N ALA A 169 -18.31 -5.41 28.99
CA ALA A 169 -17.91 -6.47 29.92
C ALA A 169 -17.91 -6.01 31.39
N LEU A 170 -17.86 -4.68 31.64
CA LEU A 170 -18.06 -4.04 32.94
C LEU A 170 -19.54 -3.96 33.31
#